data_AF-A0A7Y6ACX9-F1
#
_entry.id   AF-A0A7Y6ACX9-F1
#
_cell.length_a   1.000
_cell.length_b   1.000
_cell.length_c   1.000
_cell.angle_alpha   90.00
_cell.angle_beta   90.00
_cell.angle_gamma   90.00
#
_symmetry.space_group_name_H-M   'P 1'
#
loop_
_entity.id
_entity.type
_entity.pdbx_description
1 polymer ?
#
loop_
_entity_poly.entity_id
_entity_poly.type
_entity_poly.pdbx_seq_one_letter_code
_entity_poly.pdbx_strand_id
1 'polypeptide(L)' 'MSCRQSRPTPPAAPSRPYTRAAAPRSLVVTLGAAGAVCVEADGDPVHLPSPRVPVVDTTGAGDAFAGALAWRLARG' A
#
# COMPACT_ATOMS: atom_id res chain seq x y z
N MET A 1 -0.75 -12.80 -20.82
CA MET A 1 -1.99 -12.68 -20.02
C MET A 1 -1.91 -11.38 -19.24
N SER A 2 -2.52 -10.32 -19.78
CA SER A 2 -2.58 -9.00 -19.12
C SER A 2 -3.82 -9.01 -18.24
N CYS A 3 -3.66 -9.25 -16.94
CA CYS A 3 -4.68 -8.91 -15.96
C CYS A 3 -4.74 -7.38 -15.97
N ARG A 4 -5.60 -6.87 -16.87
CA ARG A 4 -5.91 -5.46 -17.05
C ARG A 4 -6.24 -4.93 -15.66
N GLN A 5 -5.37 -4.06 -15.12
CA GLN A 5 -5.63 -3.33 -13.88
C GLN A 5 -6.88 -2.48 -14.14
N SER A 6 -8.06 -3.05 -13.89
CA SER A 6 -9.27 -2.27 -13.72
C SER A 6 -8.96 -1.25 -12.64
N ARG A 7 -9.16 0.04 -12.93
CA ARG A 7 -9.14 1.04 -11.87
C ARG A 7 -10.07 0.52 -10.79
N PRO A 8 -9.59 0.24 -9.56
CA PRO A 8 -10.46 -0.19 -8.50
C PRO A 8 -11.53 0.89 -8.36
N THR A 9 -12.81 0.49 -8.43
CA THR A 9 -13.89 1.38 -8.03
C THR A 9 -13.55 1.80 -6.61
N PRO A 10 -13.43 3.11 -6.31
CA PRO A 10 -13.17 3.52 -4.94
C PRO A 10 -14.21 2.83 -4.06
N PRO A 11 -13.80 2.24 -2.92
CA PRO A 11 -14.76 1.64 -2.01
C PRO A 11 -15.86 2.67 -1.73
N ALA A 12 -17.10 2.21 -1.61
CA ALA A 12 -18.21 3.08 -1.23
C ALA A 12 -17.72 3.97 -0.07
N ALA A 13 -17.90 5.28 -0.22
CA ALA A 13 -17.36 6.23 0.73
C ALA A 13 -17.74 5.77 2.15
N PRO A 14 -16.79 5.67 3.08
CA PRO A 14 -17.09 5.22 4.43
C PRO A 14 -18.22 6.09 4.99
N SER A 15 -19.16 5.46 5.70
CA SER A 15 -20.29 6.15 6.33
C SER A 15 -19.84 7.24 7.31
N ARG A 16 -18.61 7.14 7.82
CA ARG A 16 -17.93 8.24 8.54
C ARG A 16 -16.87 8.86 7.61
N PRO A 17 -16.94 10.17 7.34
CA PRO A 17 -15.87 10.84 6.61
C PRO A 17 -14.55 10.64 7.36
N TYR A 18 -13.49 10.32 6.62
CA TYR A 18 -12.12 10.43 7.14
C TYR A 18 -11.82 11.90 7.33
N THR A 19 -12.20 12.45 8.47
CA THR A 19 -11.79 13.79 8.86
C THR A 19 -10.29 13.76 9.14
N ARG A 20 -9.60 14.89 8.94
CA ARG A 20 -8.17 14.99 9.28
C ARG A 20 -7.88 14.59 10.74
N ALA A 21 -8.85 14.79 11.63
CA ALA A 21 -8.76 14.38 13.03
C ALA A 21 -8.83 12.86 13.26
N ALA A 22 -9.42 12.09 12.33
CA ALA A 22 -9.55 10.63 12.40
C ALA A 22 -8.64 9.90 11.40
N ALA A 23 -7.81 10.63 10.64
CA ALA A 23 -6.88 10.04 9.70
C ALA A 23 -5.72 9.33 10.43
N PRO A 24 -5.23 8.19 9.90
CA PRO A 24 -4.04 7.55 10.45
C PRO A 24 -2.83 8.48 10.31
N ARG A 25 -1.88 8.38 11.25
CA ARG A 25 -0.64 9.17 11.20
C ARG A 25 0.25 8.79 10.02
N SER A 26 0.20 7.53 9.60
CA SER A 26 1.03 6.97 8.53
C SER A 26 0.16 6.10 7.63
N LEU A 27 0.39 6.17 6.32
CA LEU A 27 -0.36 5.44 5.31
C LEU A 27 0.59 4.88 4.25
N VAL A 28 0.45 3.60 3.93
CA VAL A 28 1.23 2.92 2.89
C VAL A 28 0.28 2.36 1.85
N VAL A 29 0.51 2.70 0.57
CA VAL A 29 -0.24 2.19 -0.57
C VAL A 29 0.67 1.35 -1.44
N THR A 30 0.41 0.05 -1.55
CA THR A 30 1.11 -0.84 -2.47
C THR A 30 0.60 -0.64 -3.90
N LEU A 31 1.52 -0.49 -4.85
CA LEU A 31 1.27 -0.31 -6.29
C LEU A 31 1.74 -1.51 -7.12
N GLY A 32 1.90 -2.68 -6.48
CA GLY A 32 2.38 -3.90 -7.12
C GLY A 32 3.79 -3.73 -7.71
N ALA A 33 3.97 -4.03 -8.99
CA ALA A 33 5.25 -3.89 -9.68
C ALA A 33 5.79 -2.44 -9.72
N ALA A 34 4.93 -1.44 -9.51
CA ALA A 34 5.34 -0.04 -9.39
C ALA A 34 5.88 0.32 -7.99
N GLY A 35 5.86 -0.59 -7.02
CA GLY A 35 6.39 -0.36 -5.68
C GLY A 35 5.32 0.03 -4.68
N ALA A 36 5.60 1.00 -3.83
CA ALA A 36 4.67 1.51 -2.82
C ALA A 36 4.86 3.02 -2.62
N VAL A 37 3.82 3.69 -2.13
CA VAL A 37 3.89 5.08 -1.66
C VAL A 37 3.63 5.09 -0.17
N CYS A 38 4.50 5.76 0.59
CA CYS A 38 4.34 6.00 2.02
C CYS A 38 4.04 7.48 2.25
N VAL A 39 3.09 7.77 3.12
CA VAL A 39 2.68 9.13 3.48
C VAL A 39 2.61 9.22 5.00
N GLU A 40 3.31 10.18 5.58
CA GLU A 40 3.18 10.57 6.99
C GLU A 40 2.26 11.79 7.09
N ALA A 41 1.58 11.98 8.23
CA ALA A 41 0.57 13.03 8.40
C ALA A 41 1.08 14.45 8.11
N ASP A 42 2.36 14.69 8.37
CA ASP A 42 3.03 15.98 8.19
C ASP A 42 4.19 15.89 7.18
N GLY A 43 4.26 14.81 6.39
CA GLY A 43 5.34 14.55 5.45
C GLY A 43 4.88 14.49 3.99
N ASP A 44 5.79 14.80 3.08
CA ASP A 44 5.55 14.59 1.65
C ASP A 44 5.46 13.08 1.33
N PRO A 45 4.61 12.68 0.37
CA PRO A 45 4.57 11.31 -0.11
C PRO A 45 5.93 10.84 -0.64
N VAL A 46 6.39 9.68 -0.15
CA VAL A 46 7.62 9.04 -0.60
C VAL A 46 7.28 7.83 -1.46
N HIS A 47 7.78 7.80 -2.69
CA HIS A 47 7.67 6.63 -3.58
C HIS A 47 8.86 5.69 -3.39
N LEU A 48 8.56 4.42 -3.15
CA LEU A 48 9.52 3.33 -2.99
C LEU A 48 9.35 2.36 -4.16
N PRO A 49 10.33 2.24 -5.08
CA PRO A 49 10.21 1.33 -6.22
C PRO A 49 10.25 -0.14 -5.78
N SER A 50 9.51 -1.00 -6.50
CA SER A 50 9.59 -2.45 -6.29
C SER A 50 10.87 -3.01 -6.93
N PRO A 51 11.57 -3.97 -6.29
CA PRO A 51 12.60 -4.75 -6.95
C PRO A 51 12.06 -5.46 -8.20
N ARG A 52 12.85 -5.46 -9.28
CA ARG A 52 12.51 -6.25 -10.48
C ARG A 52 13.01 -7.68 -10.30
N VAL A 53 12.08 -8.62 -10.33
CA VAL A 53 12.37 -10.06 -10.20
C VAL A 53 11.60 -10.85 -11.27
N PRO A 54 12.09 -12.02 -11.68
CA PRO A 54 11.31 -12.96 -12.48
C PRO A 54 10.08 -13.41 -11.67
N VAL A 55 8.88 -13.05 -12.14
CA VAL A 55 7.63 -13.34 -11.43
C VAL A 55 7.08 -14.70 -11.89
N VAL A 56 6.89 -15.61 -10.94
CA VAL A 56 6.22 -16.90 -11.16
C VAL A 56 4.74 -16.80 -10.75
N ASP A 57 4.47 -16.29 -9.55
CA ASP A 57 3.12 -16.05 -9.02
C ASP A 57 3.14 -14.82 -8.09
N THR A 58 2.04 -14.07 -8.07
CA THR A 58 1.86 -12.87 -7.22
C THR A 58 0.84 -13.07 -6.11
N THR A 59 0.24 -14.26 -6.01
CA THR A 59 -0.68 -14.63 -4.95
C THR A 59 -0.03 -14.41 -3.57
N GLY A 60 -0.71 -13.66 -2.70
CA GLY A 60 -0.24 -13.37 -1.35
C GLY A 60 0.87 -12.31 -1.25
N ALA A 61 1.30 -11.68 -2.35
CA ALA A 61 2.35 -10.64 -2.29
C ALA A 61 1.96 -9.45 -1.39
N GLY A 62 0.67 -9.07 -1.38
CA GLY A 62 0.15 -8.02 -0.50
C GLY A 62 0.18 -8.40 0.98
N ASP A 63 -0.28 -9.62 1.32
CA ASP A 63 -0.26 -10.12 2.70
C ASP A 63 1.18 -10.29 3.21
N ALA A 64 2.08 -10.79 2.35
CA ALA A 64 3.50 -10.89 2.65
C ALA A 64 4.13 -9.52 2.91
N PHE A 65 3.79 -8.50 2.12
CA PHE A 65 4.22 -7.12 2.34
C PHE A 65 3.73 -6.59 3.69
N ALA A 66 2.43 -6.72 3.98
CA ALA A 66 1.83 -6.24 5.22
C ALA A 66 2.43 -6.95 6.44
N GLY A 67 2.63 -8.27 6.37
CA GLY A 67 3.24 -9.06 7.43
C GLY A 67 4.70 -8.67 7.69
N ALA A 68 5.50 -8.50 6.62
CA ALA A 68 6.89 -8.07 6.74
C ALA A 68 7.01 -6.64 7.29
N LEU A 69 6.14 -5.72 6.85
CA LEU A 69 6.08 -4.35 7.35
C LEU A 69 5.74 -4.32 8.84
N ALA A 70 4.69 -5.03 9.26
CA ALA A 70 4.29 -5.11 10.66
C ALA A 70 5.42 -5.70 11.53
N TRP A 71 6.08 -6.76 11.05
CA TRP A 71 7.22 -7.37 11.74
C TRP A 71 8.39 -6.40 11.90
N ARG A 72 8.73 -5.63 10.86
CA ARG A 72 9.78 -4.60 10.93
C ARG A 72 9.41 -3.50 11.94
N LEU A 73 8.21 -2.95 11.85
CA LEU A 73 7.75 -1.91 12.76
C LEU A 73 7.72 -2.37 14.23
N ALA A 74 7.34 -3.62 14.49
CA ALA A 74 7.32 -4.19 15.83
C ALA A 74 8.71 -4.37 16.45
N ARG A 75 9.77 -4.37 15.64
CA ARG A 75 11.15 -4.56 16.10
C ARG A 75 11.94 -3.26 16.29
N GLY A 76 11.40 -2.12 15.84
CA GLY A 76 12.13 -0.86 15.74
C GLY A 76 13.23 -0.88 14.69
#